data_AF-A0A4Q4VRK3-F1
#
_entry.id   AF-A0A4Q4VRK3-F1
#
_cell.length_a   1.000
_cell.length_b   1.000
_cell.length_c   1.000
_cell.angle_alpha   90.00
_cell.angle_beta   90.00
_cell.angle_gamma   90.00
#
_symmetry.space_group_name_H-M   'P 1'
#
loop_
_entity.id
_entity.type
_entity.pdbx_description
1 polymer ?
#
loop_
_entity_poly.entity_id
_entity_poly.type
_entity_poly.pdbx_seq_one_letter_code
_entity_poly.pdbx_strand_id
1 'polypeptide(L)'
;MLTLHRYVANIDRWTVLSLAASASESQARALGEFIYRHLQWTTGTRLHNRIITEGIPLYALEFHLPFYALRRHRKTLRDLRTRRTGEPLRQSQDITFLRTLSEKNDNSGNDIIYQAKVSCLVSGWDRYSWVAYMFIDLYFEESHVDEDLESIADYEQHLTDHGVRLDPFTAGETTSDAALREPREYILQVLAVRLSKIKHEWEHLVLHIEEAIDTYMRDYWARFAQTDSSSSSENPGGSAKGSTTRTALRLEFHEWMKMTTALLRELTTTIQEYSREIDLFFSKGVYYFRGFTHSTNVSGPAIVSLTAIDRVRDELGRLSMKLQNFKDNVSNDISREVIMSPHLRPAQKAWLTRPGHSSPST
;
A
#
# COMPACT_ATOMS: atom_id res chain seq x y z
N MET A 1 0.04 11.79 -35.88
CA MET A 1 0.69 10.87 -34.93
C MET A 1 0.08 11.17 -33.57
N LEU A 2 -0.89 10.37 -33.11
CA LEU A 2 -1.63 10.66 -31.88
C LEU A 2 -1.29 9.57 -30.86
N THR A 3 -0.31 9.85 -30.00
CA THR A 3 -0.11 9.09 -28.78
C THR A 3 -1.27 9.43 -27.85
N LEU A 4 -2.09 8.44 -27.50
CA LEU A 4 -3.26 8.65 -26.65
C LEU A 4 -2.91 8.21 -25.22
N HIS A 5 -3.00 9.14 -24.28
CA HIS A 5 -2.83 8.87 -22.85
C HIS A 5 -4.18 8.94 -22.17
N ARG A 6 -4.58 7.86 -21.49
CA ARG A 6 -5.82 7.79 -20.72
C ARG A 6 -5.50 7.58 -19.25
N TYR A 7 -5.70 8.62 -18.45
CA TYR A 7 -5.63 8.56 -17.00
C TYR A 7 -7.05 8.38 -16.45
N VAL A 8 -7.24 7.38 -15.59
CA VAL A 8 -8.54 7.04 -15.00
C VAL A 8 -8.38 6.86 -13.50
N ALA A 9 -8.98 7.76 -12.73
CA ALA A 9 -9.16 7.59 -11.30
C ALA A 9 -10.41 6.75 -11.03
N ASN A 10 -10.32 5.84 -10.06
CA ASN A 10 -11.42 5.05 -9.53
C ASN A 10 -12.23 4.32 -10.61
N ILE A 11 -11.55 3.58 -11.49
CA ILE A 11 -12.18 2.91 -12.64
C ILE A 11 -13.45 2.14 -12.22
N ASP A 12 -14.58 2.50 -12.83
CA ASP A 12 -15.90 1.95 -12.53
C ASP A 12 -16.47 1.19 -13.74
N ARG A 13 -17.68 0.62 -13.57
CA ARG A 13 -18.34 -0.17 -14.63
C ARG A 13 -18.60 0.62 -15.91
N TRP A 14 -18.90 1.92 -15.80
CA TRP A 14 -19.21 2.76 -16.95
C TRP A 14 -17.94 3.12 -17.71
N THR A 15 -16.87 3.38 -16.98
CA THR A 15 -15.55 3.63 -17.55
C THR A 15 -15.02 2.38 -18.25
N VAL A 16 -15.17 1.20 -17.64
CA VAL A 16 -14.83 -0.08 -18.30
C VAL A 16 -15.62 -0.26 -19.59
N LEU A 17 -16.93 0.01 -19.60
CA LEU A 17 -17.75 -0.09 -20.80
C LEU A 17 -17.29 0.90 -21.89
N SER A 18 -17.01 2.14 -21.52
CA SER A 18 -16.50 3.17 -22.43
C SER A 18 -15.14 2.80 -23.03
N LEU A 19 -14.24 2.28 -22.21
CA LEU A 19 -12.93 1.78 -22.65
C LEU A 19 -13.08 0.59 -23.61
N ALA A 20 -13.95 -0.37 -23.29
CA ALA A 20 -14.21 -1.52 -24.15
C ALA A 20 -14.83 -1.11 -25.50
N ALA A 21 -15.79 -0.19 -25.50
CA ALA A 21 -16.45 0.30 -26.71
C ALA A 21 -15.52 1.15 -27.60
N SER A 22 -14.50 1.78 -27.02
CA SER A 22 -13.56 2.67 -27.72
C SER A 22 -12.20 2.04 -28.03
N ALA A 23 -11.96 0.80 -27.60
CA ALA A 23 -10.72 0.09 -27.88
C ALA A 23 -10.69 -0.38 -29.34
N SER A 24 -9.54 -0.24 -30.02
CA SER A 24 -9.35 -0.93 -31.30
C SER A 24 -9.32 -2.45 -31.08
N GLU A 25 -9.68 -3.21 -32.10
CA GLU A 25 -9.65 -4.68 -32.05
C GLU A 25 -8.29 -5.21 -31.60
N SER A 26 -7.21 -4.59 -32.08
CA SER A 26 -5.84 -4.93 -31.68
C SER A 26 -5.58 -4.67 -30.19
N GLN A 27 -6.07 -3.57 -29.63
CA GLN A 27 -5.83 -3.19 -28.23
C GLN A 27 -6.76 -3.90 -27.25
N ALA A 28 -7.92 -4.38 -27.71
CA ALA A 28 -9.00 -4.90 -26.87
C ALA A 28 -8.52 -6.00 -25.92
N ARG A 29 -7.69 -6.94 -26.42
CA ARG A 29 -7.15 -8.02 -25.58
C ARG A 29 -6.21 -7.49 -24.50
N ALA A 30 -5.22 -6.67 -24.87
CA ALA A 30 -4.26 -6.11 -23.93
C ALA A 30 -4.96 -5.28 -22.84
N LEU A 31 -5.91 -4.45 -23.25
CA LEU A 31 -6.67 -3.59 -22.36
C LEU A 31 -7.62 -4.40 -21.45
N GLY A 32 -8.29 -5.41 -21.98
CA GLY A 32 -9.16 -6.30 -21.20
C GLY A 32 -8.40 -7.05 -20.10
N GLU A 33 -7.25 -7.63 -20.44
CA GLU A 33 -6.38 -8.28 -19.45
C GLU A 33 -5.85 -7.27 -18.41
N PHE A 34 -5.48 -6.06 -18.83
CA PHE A 34 -5.01 -5.01 -17.95
C PHE A 34 -6.08 -4.53 -16.96
N ILE A 35 -7.32 -4.29 -17.43
CA ILE A 35 -8.48 -3.97 -16.60
C ILE A 35 -8.69 -5.09 -15.57
N TYR A 36 -8.72 -6.34 -16.03
CA TYR A 36 -8.91 -7.49 -15.14
C TYR A 36 -7.86 -7.55 -14.02
N ARG A 37 -6.58 -7.40 -14.37
CA ARG A 37 -5.47 -7.39 -13.40
C ARG A 37 -5.50 -6.20 -12.44
N HIS A 38 -5.94 -5.04 -12.90
CA HIS A 38 -6.15 -3.88 -12.03
C HIS A 38 -7.27 -4.16 -11.02
N LEU A 39 -8.41 -4.72 -11.45
CA LEU A 39 -9.54 -5.01 -10.56
C LEU A 39 -9.22 -6.08 -9.50
N GLN A 40 -8.41 -7.09 -9.82
CA GLN A 40 -7.98 -8.09 -8.84
C GLN A 40 -7.12 -7.47 -7.73
N TRP A 41 -7.24 -7.92 -6.47
CA TRP A 41 -6.24 -7.60 -5.45
C TRP A 41 -5.17 -8.70 -5.49
N THR A 42 -3.95 -8.31 -5.86
CA THR A 42 -2.77 -9.17 -5.85
C THR A 42 -1.70 -8.38 -5.13
N THR A 43 -1.14 -8.91 -4.05
CA THR A 43 -0.21 -8.21 -3.14
C THR A 43 1.17 -7.95 -3.75
N GLY A 44 1.47 -8.52 -4.92
CA GLY A 44 2.73 -8.32 -5.63
C GLY A 44 2.67 -7.28 -6.75
N THR A 45 3.79 -6.58 -6.92
CA THR A 45 4.04 -5.78 -8.13
C THR A 45 4.05 -6.70 -9.34
N ARG A 46 3.36 -6.36 -10.42
CA ARG A 46 3.35 -7.22 -11.61
C ARG A 46 3.90 -6.48 -12.81
N LEU A 47 5.21 -6.48 -12.98
CA LEU A 47 5.81 -5.95 -14.19
C LEU A 47 5.82 -7.02 -15.29
N HIS A 48 5.00 -6.81 -16.33
CA HIS A 48 4.95 -7.69 -17.47
C HIS A 48 5.45 -6.97 -18.72
N ASN A 49 6.21 -7.71 -19.51
CA ASN A 49 6.45 -7.42 -20.90
C ASN A 49 5.95 -8.61 -21.72
N ARG A 50 5.01 -8.37 -22.62
CA ARG A 50 4.47 -9.39 -23.51
C ARG A 50 4.46 -8.89 -24.95
N ILE A 51 4.70 -9.82 -25.86
CA ILE A 51 4.37 -9.66 -27.28
C ILE A 51 3.07 -10.45 -27.49
N ILE A 52 2.00 -9.76 -27.81
CA ILE A 52 0.71 -10.37 -28.15
C ILE A 52 0.79 -10.74 -29.62
N THR A 53 0.82 -12.04 -29.91
CA THR A 53 1.02 -12.58 -31.27
C THR A 53 -0.28 -12.98 -31.97
N GLU A 54 -1.40 -13.01 -31.25
CA GLU A 54 -2.71 -13.24 -31.85
C GLU A 54 -3.21 -11.96 -32.54
N GLY A 55 -3.39 -12.03 -33.85
CA GLY A 55 -3.68 -10.86 -34.68
C GLY A 55 -2.40 -10.15 -35.11
N ILE A 56 -2.45 -8.84 -35.25
CA ILE A 56 -1.26 -8.06 -35.57
C ILE A 56 -0.42 -7.94 -34.29
N PRO A 57 0.92 -8.17 -34.33
CA PRO A 57 1.75 -8.17 -33.13
C PRO A 57 1.79 -6.84 -32.39
N LEU A 58 1.43 -6.84 -31.10
CA LEU A 58 1.55 -5.67 -30.22
C LEU A 58 2.47 -5.98 -29.06
N TYR A 59 3.36 -5.05 -28.72
CA TYR A 59 4.01 -5.11 -27.41
C TYR A 59 3.05 -4.54 -26.35
N ALA A 60 3.12 -5.06 -25.14
CA ALA A 60 2.45 -4.51 -23.97
C ALA A 60 3.41 -4.57 -22.78
N LEU A 61 3.77 -3.38 -22.29
CA LEU A 61 4.54 -3.16 -21.09
C LEU A 61 3.55 -2.72 -20.03
N GLU A 62 3.48 -3.40 -18.90
CA GLU A 62 2.53 -3.05 -17.86
C GLU A 62 3.09 -3.29 -16.47
N PHE A 63 2.61 -2.50 -15.52
CA PHE A 63 2.82 -2.74 -14.10
C PHE A 63 1.52 -2.57 -13.31
N HIS A 64 1.48 -3.21 -12.16
CA HIS A 64 0.42 -3.06 -11.17
C HIS A 64 1.07 -2.95 -9.79
N LEU A 65 0.82 -1.86 -9.08
CA LEU A 65 1.45 -1.49 -7.82
C LEU A 65 0.39 -1.38 -6.72
N PRO A 66 0.08 -2.46 -5.97
CA PRO A 66 -0.79 -2.40 -4.81
C PRO A 66 -0.09 -1.66 -3.65
N PHE A 67 -0.83 -0.86 -2.88
CA PHE A 67 -0.31 -0.16 -1.71
C PHE A 67 -1.41 0.08 -0.67
N TYR A 68 -1.00 0.51 0.52
CA TYR A 68 -1.88 0.97 1.58
C TYR A 68 -1.68 2.47 1.78
N ALA A 69 -2.77 3.23 1.73
CA ALA A 69 -2.77 4.64 2.07
C ALA A 69 -3.29 4.81 3.51
N LEU A 70 -2.50 5.45 4.36
CA LEU A 70 -2.93 5.82 5.70
C LEU A 70 -3.57 7.21 5.64
N ARG A 71 -4.84 7.29 6.04
CA ARG A 71 -5.54 8.58 6.18
C ARG A 71 -6.28 8.62 7.51
N ARG A 72 -6.55 9.84 7.98
CA ARG A 72 -7.29 10.08 9.22
C ARG A 72 -8.66 10.64 8.90
N HIS A 73 -9.70 9.82 9.02
CA HIS A 73 -11.08 10.23 8.72
C HIS A 73 -12.00 10.05 9.91
N ARG A 74 -13.00 10.92 10.03
CA ARG A 74 -14.08 10.77 11.02
C ARG A 74 -14.94 9.53 10.78
N LYS A 75 -15.03 9.10 9.52
CA LYS A 75 -15.75 7.91 9.11
C LYS A 75 -14.94 7.17 8.05
N THR A 76 -14.88 5.85 8.18
CA THR A 76 -14.30 4.98 7.16
C THR A 76 -15.00 5.19 5.82
N LEU A 77 -14.22 5.56 4.81
CA LEU A 77 -14.71 5.66 3.45
C LEU A 77 -14.75 4.27 2.81
N ARG A 78 -15.88 3.94 2.21
CA ARG A 78 -16.07 2.65 1.56
C ARG A 78 -15.87 2.80 0.06
N ASP A 79 -15.08 1.91 -0.54
CA ASP A 79 -15.03 1.80 -2.00
C ASP A 79 -16.42 1.43 -2.52
N LEU A 80 -17.02 2.36 -3.27
CA LEU A 80 -18.37 2.21 -3.83
C LEU A 80 -18.42 1.20 -4.97
N ARG A 81 -17.26 0.82 -5.53
CA ARG A 81 -17.17 -0.24 -6.53
C ARG A 81 -17.26 -1.57 -5.80
N THR A 82 -18.26 -2.37 -6.12
CA THR A 82 -18.51 -3.64 -5.43
C THR A 82 -18.31 -4.84 -6.35
N ARG A 83 -17.84 -5.94 -5.76
CA ARG A 83 -17.86 -7.27 -6.36
C ARG A 83 -19.31 -7.77 -6.46
N ARG A 84 -19.52 -8.86 -7.20
CA ARG A 84 -20.82 -9.54 -7.28
C ARG A 84 -21.37 -9.94 -5.91
N THR A 85 -20.50 -10.20 -4.94
CA THR A 85 -20.86 -10.54 -3.55
C THR A 85 -21.38 -9.34 -2.74
N GLY A 86 -21.30 -8.11 -3.26
CA GLY A 86 -21.60 -6.88 -2.51
C GLY A 86 -20.41 -6.32 -1.72
N GLU A 87 -19.32 -7.09 -1.61
CA GLU A 87 -18.08 -6.64 -0.97
C GLU A 87 -17.41 -5.53 -1.77
N PRO A 88 -16.80 -4.52 -1.12
CA PRO A 88 -16.07 -3.49 -1.82
C PRO A 88 -14.88 -4.07 -2.59
N LEU A 89 -14.52 -3.43 -3.70
CA LEU A 89 -13.44 -3.86 -4.58
C LEU A 89 -12.08 -3.77 -3.86
N ARG A 90 -11.92 -2.73 -3.06
CA ARG A 90 -10.81 -2.48 -2.14
C ARG A 90 -11.28 -2.45 -0.69
N GLN A 91 -10.48 -3.01 0.20
CA GLN A 91 -10.79 -3.04 1.63
C GLN A 91 -10.21 -1.82 2.34
N SER A 92 -10.88 -1.44 3.42
CA SER A 92 -10.43 -0.41 4.36
C SER A 92 -10.39 -1.03 5.75
N GLN A 93 -9.35 -0.72 6.53
CA GLN A 93 -9.20 -1.25 7.88
C GLN A 93 -8.92 -0.10 8.86
N ASP A 94 -9.70 -0.07 9.94
CA ASP A 94 -9.46 0.84 11.06
C ASP A 94 -8.31 0.29 11.93
N ILE A 95 -7.25 1.08 12.06
CA ILE A 95 -6.08 0.77 12.88
C ILE A 95 -5.98 1.64 14.14
N THR A 96 -7.04 2.40 14.47
CA THR A 96 -7.13 3.26 15.67
C THR A 96 -6.95 2.46 16.95
N PHE A 97 -7.12 1.13 16.91
CA PHE A 97 -6.81 0.26 18.05
C PHE A 97 -5.36 0.41 18.53
N LEU A 98 -4.42 0.80 17.65
CA LEU A 98 -3.02 1.05 17.97
C LEU A 98 -2.82 2.21 18.95
N ARG A 99 -3.73 3.20 18.95
CA ARG A 99 -3.67 4.35 19.84
C ARG A 99 -3.93 4.00 21.30
N THR A 100 -3.42 4.83 22.20
CA THR A 100 -3.77 4.77 23.63
C THR A 100 -5.22 5.18 23.87
N LEU A 101 -5.78 4.80 25.04
CA LEU A 101 -7.13 5.23 25.42
C LEU A 101 -7.27 6.75 25.51
N SER A 102 -6.20 7.46 25.90
CA SER A 102 -6.19 8.93 25.95
C SER A 102 -6.32 9.53 24.56
N GLU A 103 -5.61 8.98 23.56
CA GLU A 103 -5.63 9.45 22.17
C GLU A 103 -6.90 9.04 21.41
N LYS A 104 -7.56 7.95 21.81
CA LYS A 104 -8.84 7.52 21.23
C LYS A 104 -9.99 8.49 21.50
N ASN A 105 -9.90 9.26 22.58
CA ASN A 105 -10.92 10.21 22.99
C ASN A 105 -10.75 11.60 22.35
N ASP A 106 -9.69 11.80 21.57
CA ASP A 106 -9.53 13.04 20.80
C ASP A 106 -10.46 13.00 19.57
N ASN A 107 -11.22 14.07 19.34
CA ASN A 107 -12.20 14.20 18.25
C ASN A 107 -11.55 14.33 16.85
N SER A 108 -10.28 13.94 16.73
CA SER A 108 -9.44 14.08 15.55
C SER A 108 -9.63 12.96 14.52
N GLY A 109 -10.59 12.05 14.70
CA GLY A 109 -10.94 10.99 13.75
C GLY A 109 -10.13 9.69 13.93
N ASN A 110 -10.44 8.70 13.10
CA ASN A 110 -9.87 7.35 13.15
C ASN A 110 -8.70 7.23 12.17
N ASP A 111 -7.67 6.46 12.55
CA ASP A 111 -6.58 6.09 11.64
C ASP A 111 -7.03 4.89 10.81
N ILE A 112 -7.04 5.05 9.50
CA ILE A 112 -7.61 4.06 8.58
C ILE A 112 -6.61 3.81 7.46
N ILE A 113 -6.34 2.53 7.20
CA ILE A 113 -5.59 2.10 6.02
C ILE A 113 -6.55 1.72 4.90
N TYR A 114 -6.30 2.24 3.72
CA TYR A 114 -7.09 1.98 2.52
C TYR A 114 -6.26 1.18 1.52
N GLN A 115 -6.78 0.04 1.07
CA GLN A 115 -6.19 -0.68 -0.05
C GLN A 115 -6.35 0.15 -1.32
N ALA A 116 -5.25 0.33 -2.04
CA ALA A 116 -5.20 1.11 -3.26
C ALA A 116 -4.28 0.46 -4.28
N LYS A 117 -4.44 0.79 -5.56
CA LYS A 117 -3.58 0.28 -6.62
C LYS A 117 -3.36 1.33 -7.69
N VAL A 118 -2.11 1.48 -8.11
CA VAL A 118 -1.73 2.15 -9.35
C VAL A 118 -1.45 1.09 -10.41
N SER A 119 -1.87 1.29 -11.65
CA SER A 119 -1.56 0.37 -12.75
C SER A 119 -1.32 1.15 -14.03
N CYS A 120 -0.29 0.78 -14.78
CA CYS A 120 0.04 1.41 -16.05
C CYS A 120 0.18 0.34 -17.13
N LEU A 121 -0.35 0.62 -18.32
CA LEU A 121 -0.16 -0.15 -19.55
C LEU A 121 0.34 0.80 -20.63
N VAL A 122 1.46 0.46 -21.25
CA VAL A 122 1.98 1.07 -22.47
C VAL A 122 2.00 -0.01 -23.54
N SER A 123 1.22 0.18 -24.61
CA SER A 123 1.09 -0.82 -25.67
C SER A 123 1.11 -0.17 -27.04
N GLY A 124 1.69 -0.84 -28.03
CA GLY A 124 1.84 -0.29 -29.37
C GLY A 124 2.41 -1.28 -30.38
N TRP A 125 2.45 -0.81 -31.62
CA TRP A 125 3.08 -1.53 -32.74
C TRP A 125 4.59 -1.37 -32.70
N ASP A 126 5.02 -0.14 -32.45
CA ASP A 126 6.41 0.29 -32.47
C ASP A 126 6.59 1.51 -31.55
N ARG A 127 7.81 2.07 -31.55
CA ARG A 127 8.16 3.25 -30.74
C ARG A 127 7.42 4.54 -31.13
N TYR A 128 6.72 4.55 -32.26
CA TYR A 128 6.11 5.71 -32.89
C TYR A 128 4.57 5.67 -32.75
N SER A 129 4.00 4.47 -32.63
CA SER A 129 2.56 4.23 -32.64
C SER A 129 2.15 3.43 -31.42
N TRP A 130 1.87 4.14 -30.33
CA TRP A 130 1.55 3.54 -29.03
C TRP A 130 0.53 4.34 -28.23
N VAL A 131 -0.03 3.68 -27.22
CA VAL A 131 -1.08 4.18 -26.32
C VAL A 131 -0.67 3.87 -24.87
N ALA A 132 -1.10 4.73 -23.96
CA ALA A 132 -0.90 4.57 -22.53
C ALA A 132 -2.23 4.59 -21.76
N TYR A 133 -2.39 3.69 -20.80
CA TYR A 133 -3.50 3.67 -19.85
C TYR A 133 -2.94 3.67 -18.43
N MET A 134 -3.43 4.55 -17.56
CA MET A 134 -3.11 4.59 -16.14
C MET A 134 -4.40 4.51 -15.33
N PHE A 135 -4.50 3.52 -14.45
CA PHE A 135 -5.60 3.36 -13.52
C PHE A 135 -5.10 3.57 -12.10
N ILE A 136 -5.76 4.42 -11.33
CA ILE A 136 -5.40 4.71 -9.95
C ILE A 136 -6.63 4.66 -9.04
N ASP A 137 -6.46 4.05 -7.86
CA ASP A 137 -7.48 4.08 -6.81
C ASP A 137 -7.24 5.28 -5.89
N LEU A 138 -8.21 6.20 -5.85
CA LEU A 138 -8.24 7.44 -5.06
C LEU A 138 -9.61 7.60 -4.35
N TYR A 139 -10.32 6.51 -4.08
CA TYR A 139 -11.70 6.55 -3.55
C TYR A 139 -11.78 7.04 -2.10
N PHE A 140 -10.62 7.07 -1.42
CA PHE A 140 -10.45 7.50 -0.05
C PHE A 140 -9.94 8.94 0.06
N GLU A 141 -9.69 9.61 -1.06
CA GLU A 141 -9.19 10.98 -1.06
C GLU A 141 -10.37 11.97 -0.97
N GLU A 142 -10.43 12.78 0.09
CA GLU A 142 -11.47 13.81 0.25
C GLU A 142 -10.98 15.16 -0.29
N SER A 143 -11.61 15.64 -1.38
CA SER A 143 -11.24 16.83 -2.17
C SER A 143 -11.11 18.17 -1.41
N HIS A 144 -11.36 18.20 -0.10
CA HIS A 144 -11.33 19.39 0.75
C HIS A 144 -10.37 19.29 1.93
N VAL A 145 -9.72 18.13 2.13
CA VAL A 145 -8.87 17.86 3.30
C VAL A 145 -7.42 17.67 2.89
N ASP A 146 -7.18 17.05 1.74
CA ASP A 146 -5.83 16.73 1.28
C ASP A 146 -5.39 17.75 0.21
N GLU A 147 -4.37 18.56 0.54
CA GLU A 147 -3.82 19.59 -0.38
C GLU A 147 -3.01 18.98 -1.54
N ASP A 148 -2.60 17.72 -1.41
CA ASP A 148 -1.72 16.99 -2.36
C ASP A 148 -2.48 16.01 -3.27
N LEU A 149 -3.80 16.17 -3.43
CA LEU A 149 -4.61 15.24 -4.21
C LEU A 149 -4.27 15.26 -5.69
N GLU A 150 -4.08 14.08 -6.27
CA GLU A 150 -3.96 13.96 -7.72
C GLU A 150 -5.35 14.07 -8.36
N SER A 151 -5.66 15.25 -8.91
CA SER A 151 -6.84 15.44 -9.75
C SER A 151 -6.48 15.75 -11.20
N ILE A 152 -7.29 15.23 -12.13
CA ILE A 152 -7.24 15.65 -13.54
C ILE A 152 -7.47 17.16 -13.64
N ALA A 153 -8.34 17.71 -12.79
CA ALA A 153 -8.64 19.14 -12.76
C ALA A 153 -7.38 19.97 -12.48
N ASP A 154 -6.50 19.51 -11.59
CA ASP A 154 -5.28 20.24 -11.24
C ASP A 154 -4.29 20.26 -12.42
N TYR A 155 -4.18 19.15 -13.15
CA TYR A 155 -3.34 19.08 -14.34
C TYR A 155 -3.88 19.95 -15.49
N GLU A 156 -5.20 20.02 -15.66
CA GLU A 156 -5.86 20.89 -16.64
C GLU A 156 -5.76 22.37 -16.26
N GLN A 157 -5.90 22.68 -14.98
CA GLN A 157 -5.73 24.03 -14.45
C GLN A 157 -4.28 24.50 -14.65
N HIS A 158 -3.29 23.65 -14.37
CA HIS A 158 -1.88 24.02 -14.56
C HIS A 158 -1.55 24.36 -16.03
N LEU A 159 -2.16 23.64 -16.98
CA LEU A 159 -2.05 23.99 -18.41
C LEU A 159 -2.67 25.36 -18.71
N THR A 160 -3.81 25.65 -18.10
CA THR A 160 -4.52 26.93 -18.29
C THR A 160 -3.73 28.10 -17.70
N ASP A 161 -3.21 27.93 -16.49
CA ASP A 161 -2.54 28.99 -15.72
C ASP A 161 -1.10 29.25 -16.20
N HIS A 162 -0.37 28.20 -16.61
CA HIS A 162 1.05 28.29 -16.92
C HIS A 162 1.40 27.95 -18.37
N GLY A 163 0.45 27.49 -19.19
CA GLY A 163 0.71 27.04 -20.55
C GLY A 163 1.53 25.75 -20.65
N VAL A 164 1.78 25.07 -19.52
CA VAL A 164 2.58 23.84 -19.45
C VAL A 164 1.67 22.66 -19.15
N ARG A 165 1.64 21.68 -20.05
CA ARG A 165 0.90 20.44 -19.84
C ARG A 165 1.74 19.48 -19.01
N LEU A 166 1.34 19.25 -17.77
CA LEU A 166 1.96 18.23 -16.91
C LEU A 166 1.49 16.82 -17.30
N ASP A 167 2.35 15.82 -17.10
CA ASP A 167 2.03 14.43 -17.36
C ASP A 167 1.40 13.77 -16.12
N PRO A 168 0.10 13.44 -16.14
CA PRO A 168 -0.57 12.79 -15.02
C PRO A 168 0.00 11.39 -14.73
N PHE A 169 0.65 10.72 -15.66
CA PHE A 169 1.24 9.40 -15.40
C PHE A 169 2.44 9.51 -14.45
N THR A 170 3.18 10.61 -14.52
CA THR A 170 4.28 10.98 -13.61
C THR A 170 3.82 11.86 -12.45
N ALA A 171 2.53 11.85 -12.12
CA ALA A 171 1.95 12.68 -11.07
C ALA A 171 2.29 14.19 -11.21
N GLY A 172 2.53 14.65 -12.43
CA GLY A 172 2.93 16.01 -12.75
C GLY A 172 4.41 16.35 -12.57
N GLU A 173 5.28 15.40 -12.20
CA GLU A 173 6.73 15.64 -12.10
C GLU A 173 7.41 15.95 -13.44
N THR A 174 6.76 15.59 -14.55
CA THR A 174 7.28 15.84 -15.90
C THR A 174 6.22 16.45 -16.81
N THR A 175 6.65 17.06 -17.90
CA THR A 175 5.72 17.57 -18.93
C THR A 175 5.19 16.43 -19.81
N SER A 176 3.97 16.61 -20.33
CA SER A 176 3.19 15.66 -21.14
C SER A 176 3.68 15.50 -22.59
N ASP A 177 4.94 15.81 -22.89
CA ASP A 177 5.51 15.66 -24.25
C ASP A 177 5.90 14.20 -24.56
N ALA A 178 4.99 13.29 -24.26
CA ALA A 178 5.22 11.86 -24.38
C ALA A 178 5.23 11.37 -25.83
N ALA A 179 4.65 12.11 -26.76
CA ALA A 179 4.70 11.79 -28.18
C ALA A 179 6.13 11.71 -28.73
N LEU A 180 7.09 12.36 -28.05
CA LEU A 180 8.52 12.31 -28.38
C LEU A 180 9.30 11.25 -27.61
N ARG A 181 8.71 10.62 -26.59
CA ARG A 181 9.41 9.67 -25.71
C ARG A 181 9.32 8.25 -26.27
N GLU A 182 10.41 7.50 -26.12
CA GLU A 182 10.43 6.08 -26.43
C GLU A 182 9.58 5.32 -25.40
N PRO A 183 8.65 4.43 -25.79
CA PRO A 183 7.67 3.83 -24.88
C PRO A 183 8.25 3.05 -23.69
N ARG A 184 9.40 2.39 -23.88
CA ARG A 184 10.10 1.65 -22.83
C ARG A 184 10.78 2.61 -21.86
N GLU A 185 11.34 3.71 -22.33
CA GLU A 185 11.87 4.76 -21.45
C GLU A 185 10.75 5.44 -20.67
N TYR A 186 9.63 5.72 -21.36
CA TYR A 186 8.46 6.33 -20.75
C TYR A 186 7.88 5.46 -19.63
N ILE A 187 7.65 4.16 -19.85
CA ILE A 187 7.12 3.31 -18.78
C ILE A 187 8.08 3.18 -17.59
N LEU A 188 9.40 3.18 -17.82
CA LEU A 188 10.37 3.15 -16.72
C LEU A 188 10.33 4.44 -15.90
N GLN A 189 10.21 5.59 -16.56
CA GLN A 189 10.07 6.88 -15.88
C GLN A 189 8.78 6.92 -15.05
N VAL A 190 7.66 6.51 -15.63
CA VAL A 190 6.38 6.41 -14.94
C VAL A 190 6.45 5.44 -13.76
N LEU A 191 7.09 4.28 -13.94
CA LEU A 191 7.30 3.31 -12.87
C LEU A 191 8.15 3.88 -11.75
N ALA A 192 9.25 4.56 -12.05
CA ALA A 192 10.14 5.16 -11.05
C ALA A 192 9.40 6.19 -10.18
N VAL A 193 8.64 7.09 -10.82
CA VAL A 193 7.86 8.11 -10.11
C VAL A 193 6.78 7.47 -9.24
N ARG A 194 5.99 6.54 -9.79
CA ARG A 194 4.90 5.89 -9.06
C ARG A 194 5.40 5.02 -7.91
N LEU A 195 6.52 4.33 -8.10
CA LEU A 195 7.18 3.60 -7.01
C LEU A 195 7.66 4.53 -5.91
N SER A 196 8.23 5.70 -6.25
CA SER A 196 8.62 6.70 -5.27
C SER A 196 7.43 7.15 -4.43
N LYS A 197 6.29 7.53 -5.04
CA LYS A 197 5.10 7.95 -4.28
C LYS A 197 4.56 6.84 -3.37
N ILE A 198 4.48 5.61 -3.88
CA ILE A 198 4.04 4.45 -3.09
C ILE A 198 5.00 4.15 -1.93
N LYS A 199 6.30 4.34 -2.14
CA LYS A 199 7.29 4.21 -1.07
C LYS A 199 7.06 5.24 0.03
N HIS A 200 6.68 6.48 -0.29
CA HIS A 200 6.34 7.48 0.73
C HIS A 200 5.09 7.08 1.54
N GLU A 201 4.05 6.53 0.90
CA GLU A 201 2.89 5.97 1.63
C GLU A 201 3.30 4.87 2.60
N TRP A 202 4.21 3.99 2.18
CA TRP A 202 4.78 2.96 3.05
C TRP A 202 5.61 3.53 4.20
N GLU A 203 6.44 4.54 3.95
CA GLU A 203 7.20 5.20 5.01
C GLU A 203 6.29 5.84 6.05
N HIS A 204 5.28 6.58 5.60
CA HIS A 204 4.32 7.23 6.47
C HIS A 204 3.57 6.21 7.34
N LEU A 205 3.09 5.11 6.73
CA LEU A 205 2.43 4.03 7.46
C LEU A 205 3.34 3.35 8.49
N VAL A 206 4.58 3.03 8.10
CA VAL A 206 5.53 2.35 9.01
C VAL A 206 5.92 3.25 10.17
N LEU A 207 6.17 4.54 9.92
CA LEU A 207 6.49 5.53 10.94
C LEU A 207 5.32 5.71 11.92
N HIS A 208 4.09 5.82 11.40
CA HIS A 208 2.90 5.89 12.25
C HIS A 208 2.73 4.66 13.15
N ILE A 209 2.94 3.46 12.60
CA ILE A 209 2.84 2.21 13.39
C ILE A 209 3.94 2.15 14.45
N GLU A 210 5.17 2.56 14.12
CA GLU A 210 6.30 2.65 15.06
C GLU A 210 5.95 3.55 16.25
N GLU A 211 5.51 4.78 15.98
CA GLU A 211 5.14 5.76 17.00
C GLU A 211 3.95 5.29 17.85
N ALA A 212 2.93 4.70 17.22
CA ALA A 212 1.74 4.22 17.93
C ALA A 212 2.06 3.03 18.85
N ILE A 213 2.87 2.08 18.40
CA ILE A 213 3.33 0.94 19.21
C ILE A 213 4.14 1.43 20.41
N ASP A 214 5.13 2.30 20.19
CA ASP A 214 5.98 2.80 21.25
C ASP A 214 5.19 3.59 22.32
N THR A 215 4.23 4.39 21.88
CA THR A 215 3.36 5.17 22.76
C THR A 215 2.45 4.26 23.57
N TYR A 216 1.81 3.28 22.92
CA TYR A 216 0.96 2.30 23.59
C TYR A 216 1.72 1.49 24.63
N MET A 217 2.89 0.97 24.28
CA MET A 217 3.73 0.19 25.19
C MET A 217 4.14 1.00 26.41
N ARG A 218 4.52 2.26 26.22
CA ARG A 218 4.89 3.17 27.33
C ARG A 218 3.73 3.42 28.28
N ASP A 219 2.53 3.70 27.76
CA ASP A 219 1.31 3.89 28.57
C ASP A 219 0.94 2.62 29.33
N TYR A 220 0.96 1.46 28.66
CA TYR A 220 0.66 0.17 29.27
C TYR A 220 1.56 -0.10 30.48
N TRP A 221 2.89 0.02 30.31
CA TRP A 221 3.84 -0.26 31.40
C TRP A 221 3.71 0.73 32.56
N ALA A 222 3.43 2.01 32.27
CA ALA A 222 3.16 3.00 33.31
C ALA A 222 1.90 2.66 34.13
N ARG A 223 0.80 2.29 33.46
CA ARG A 223 -0.45 1.86 34.10
C ARG A 223 -0.27 0.58 34.90
N PHE A 224 0.47 -0.38 34.36
CA PHE A 224 0.77 -1.64 35.03
C PHE A 224 1.52 -1.41 36.36
N ALA A 225 2.57 -0.58 36.34
CA ALA A 225 3.35 -0.25 37.54
C ALA A 225 2.51 0.47 38.63
N GLN A 226 1.56 1.32 38.23
CA GLN A 226 0.63 2.00 39.16
C GLN A 226 -0.36 1.01 39.81
N THR A 227 -0.80 -0.01 39.08
CA THR A 227 -1.67 -1.05 39.64
C THR A 227 -0.94 -1.97 40.63
N ASP A 228 0.36 -2.23 40.43
CA ASP A 228 1.17 -3.00 41.37
C ASP A 228 1.39 -2.24 42.68
N SER A 229 1.70 -0.94 42.62
CA SER A 229 1.95 -0.09 43.79
C SER A 229 0.69 0.22 44.61
N SER A 230 -0.51 0.19 44.02
CA SER A 230 -1.77 0.37 44.74
C SER A 230 -2.25 -0.87 45.49
N SER A 231 -1.67 -2.04 45.19
CA SER A 231 -2.07 -3.32 45.80
C SER A 231 -1.36 -3.64 47.13
N SER A 232 -0.30 -2.90 47.47
CA SER A 232 0.50 -3.06 48.70
C SER A 232 0.05 -2.16 49.86
N SER A 233 -0.96 -1.30 49.65
CA SER A 233 -1.60 -0.53 50.73
C SER A 233 -2.72 -1.37 51.36
N GLU A 234 -2.38 -2.07 52.43
CA GLU A 234 -3.28 -2.94 53.19
C GLU A 234 -4.41 -2.15 53.87
N ASN A 235 -5.56 -2.05 53.22
CA ASN A 235 -6.84 -1.87 53.89
C ASN A 235 -7.69 -3.14 53.67
N PRO A 236 -8.12 -3.88 54.72
CA PRO A 236 -8.71 -5.22 54.59
C PRO A 236 -10.04 -5.32 53.81
N GLY A 237 -10.64 -4.21 53.40
CA GLY A 237 -11.90 -4.15 52.66
C GLY A 237 -11.79 -3.94 51.14
N GLY A 238 -10.59 -3.69 50.58
CA GLY A 238 -10.42 -3.23 49.18
C GLY A 238 -9.94 -4.25 48.14
N SER A 239 -9.53 -5.46 48.58
CA SER A 239 -8.73 -6.42 47.80
C SER A 239 -9.35 -6.87 46.45
N ALA A 240 -10.67 -6.96 46.36
CA ALA A 240 -11.34 -7.44 45.13
C ALA A 240 -11.18 -6.49 43.94
N LYS A 241 -11.11 -5.17 44.18
CA LYS A 241 -11.16 -4.15 43.10
C LYS A 241 -9.84 -4.04 42.32
N GLY A 242 -8.70 -4.18 43.00
CA GLY A 242 -7.36 -4.14 42.36
C GLY A 242 -7.07 -5.35 41.47
N SER A 243 -7.53 -6.54 41.88
CA SER A 243 -7.39 -7.78 41.08
C SER A 243 -8.19 -7.72 39.77
N THR A 244 -9.40 -7.14 39.81
CA THR A 244 -10.24 -6.96 38.63
C THR A 244 -9.62 -5.99 37.62
N THR A 245 -9.11 -4.84 38.06
CA THR A 245 -8.46 -3.84 37.19
C THR A 245 -7.21 -4.40 36.50
N ARG A 246 -6.37 -5.12 37.23
CA ARG A 246 -5.17 -5.78 36.67
C ARG A 246 -5.54 -6.81 35.60
N THR A 247 -6.56 -7.61 35.85
CA THR A 247 -7.02 -8.63 34.90
C THR A 247 -7.57 -8.00 33.63
N ALA A 248 -8.32 -6.90 33.75
CA ALA A 248 -8.86 -6.16 32.60
C ALA A 248 -7.75 -5.55 31.74
N LEU A 249 -6.74 -4.90 32.36
CA LEU A 249 -5.61 -4.30 31.65
C LEU A 249 -4.82 -5.34 30.83
N ARG A 250 -4.63 -6.54 31.38
CA ARG A 250 -3.96 -7.65 30.68
C ARG A 250 -4.76 -8.18 29.50
N LEU A 251 -6.08 -8.22 29.62
CA LEU A 251 -6.95 -8.66 28.53
C LEU A 251 -6.93 -7.65 27.38
N GLU A 252 -7.02 -6.35 27.69
CA GLU A 252 -6.88 -5.25 26.74
C GLU A 252 -5.55 -5.33 25.99
N PHE A 253 -4.45 -5.50 26.73
CA PHE A 253 -3.11 -5.68 26.16
C PHE A 253 -3.02 -6.90 25.24
N HIS A 254 -3.63 -8.01 25.63
CA HIS A 254 -3.63 -9.22 24.82
C HIS A 254 -4.40 -9.05 23.49
N GLU A 255 -5.58 -8.44 23.53
CA GLU A 255 -6.36 -8.15 22.31
C GLU A 255 -5.59 -7.20 21.39
N TRP A 256 -5.01 -6.13 21.95
CA TRP A 256 -4.17 -5.21 21.22
C TRP A 256 -3.00 -5.93 20.53
N MET A 257 -2.23 -6.74 21.25
CA MET A 257 -1.09 -7.49 20.69
C MET A 257 -1.52 -8.42 19.55
N LYS A 258 -2.66 -9.10 19.68
CA LYS A 258 -3.19 -9.99 18.65
C LYS A 258 -3.50 -9.20 17.36
N MET A 259 -4.16 -8.06 17.49
CA MET A 259 -4.50 -7.19 16.36
C MET A 259 -3.25 -6.57 15.73
N THR A 260 -2.32 -6.06 16.54
CA THR A 260 -1.04 -5.49 16.09
C THR A 260 -0.21 -6.54 15.34
N THR A 261 -0.10 -7.76 15.88
CA THR A 261 0.65 -8.85 15.24
C THR A 261 0.03 -9.27 13.90
N ALA A 262 -1.31 -9.30 13.81
CA ALA A 262 -2.01 -9.60 12.57
C ALA A 262 -1.75 -8.54 11.50
N LEU A 263 -1.88 -7.25 11.88
CA LEU A 263 -1.58 -6.11 11.00
C LEU A 263 -0.14 -6.14 10.51
N LEU A 264 0.84 -6.24 11.43
CA LEU A 264 2.26 -6.28 11.07
C LEU A 264 2.58 -7.44 10.12
N ARG A 265 1.95 -8.60 10.31
CA ARG A 265 2.12 -9.75 9.40
C ARG A 265 1.61 -9.44 8.00
N GLU A 266 0.40 -8.89 7.89
CA GLU A 266 -0.20 -8.53 6.60
C GLU A 266 0.65 -7.51 5.83
N LEU A 267 1.06 -6.44 6.51
CA LEU A 267 1.91 -5.39 5.93
C LEU A 267 3.27 -5.93 5.52
N THR A 268 3.91 -6.74 6.38
CA THR A 268 5.21 -7.38 6.09
C THR A 268 5.11 -8.29 4.86
N THR A 269 4.09 -9.15 4.79
CA THR A 269 3.90 -10.03 3.63
C THR A 269 3.68 -9.24 2.34
N THR A 270 2.94 -8.12 2.40
CA THR A 270 2.69 -7.29 1.23
C THR A 270 3.97 -6.63 0.71
N ILE A 271 4.76 -5.99 1.58
CA ILE A 271 5.99 -5.32 1.16
C ILE A 271 7.07 -6.32 0.69
N GLN A 272 7.14 -7.52 1.29
CA GLN A 272 8.05 -8.58 0.86
C GLN A 272 7.71 -9.08 -0.54
N GLU A 273 6.43 -9.29 -0.83
CA GLU A 273 5.98 -9.67 -2.15
C GLU A 273 6.32 -8.57 -3.17
N TYR A 274 6.16 -7.31 -2.76
CA TYR A 274 6.53 -6.15 -3.57
C TYR A 274 8.02 -6.13 -3.94
N SER A 275 8.90 -6.32 -2.95
CA SER A 275 10.36 -6.41 -3.17
C SER A 275 10.73 -7.59 -4.07
N ARG A 276 10.14 -8.77 -3.85
CA ARG A 276 10.39 -9.97 -4.66
C ARG A 276 10.09 -9.74 -6.14
N GLU A 277 9.02 -9.03 -6.44
CA GLU A 277 8.63 -8.77 -7.83
C GLU A 277 9.54 -7.72 -8.50
N ILE A 278 10.05 -6.75 -7.74
CA ILE A 278 11.10 -5.85 -8.24
C ILE A 278 12.40 -6.62 -8.48
N ASP A 279 12.77 -7.58 -7.62
CA ASP A 279 13.92 -8.46 -7.84
C ASP A 279 13.75 -9.32 -9.11
N LEU A 280 12.54 -9.83 -9.34
CA LEU A 280 12.22 -10.57 -10.58
C LEU A 280 12.36 -9.66 -11.81
N PHE A 281 11.95 -8.39 -11.72
CA PHE A 281 12.18 -7.42 -12.77
C PHE A 281 13.67 -7.22 -13.06
N PHE A 282 14.49 -6.94 -12.04
CA PHE A 282 15.93 -6.71 -12.25
C PHE A 282 16.68 -7.96 -12.70
N SER A 283 16.25 -9.15 -12.30
CA SER A 283 16.90 -10.41 -12.69
C SER A 283 16.51 -10.90 -14.09
N LYS A 284 15.29 -10.63 -14.56
CA LYS A 284 14.77 -11.18 -15.83
C LYS A 284 14.29 -10.11 -16.80
N GLY A 285 13.56 -9.11 -16.32
CA GLY A 285 12.91 -8.11 -17.17
C GLY A 285 13.84 -6.99 -17.65
N VAL A 286 14.86 -6.62 -16.87
CA VAL A 286 15.73 -5.48 -17.17
C VAL A 286 16.47 -5.62 -18.50
N TYR A 287 16.75 -6.84 -18.96
CA TYR A 287 17.44 -7.09 -20.23
C TYR A 287 16.67 -6.55 -21.43
N TYR A 288 15.34 -6.53 -21.38
CA TYR A 288 14.52 -5.94 -22.43
C TYR A 288 14.74 -4.42 -22.58
N PHE A 289 15.20 -3.78 -21.51
CA PHE A 289 15.54 -2.36 -21.43
C PHE A 289 17.04 -2.09 -21.62
N ARG A 290 17.88 -3.13 -21.83
CA ARG A 290 19.33 -2.94 -22.05
C ARG A 290 19.71 -2.61 -23.50
N GLY A 291 18.82 -2.84 -24.48
CA GLY A 291 19.08 -2.53 -25.90
C GLY A 291 19.28 -1.04 -26.21
N PHE A 292 19.12 -0.15 -25.24
CA PHE A 292 19.31 1.31 -25.37
C PHE A 292 20.73 1.79 -25.12
N THR A 293 21.61 0.95 -24.57
CA THR A 293 22.96 1.35 -24.13
C THR A 293 24.00 1.37 -25.26
N HIS A 294 23.58 1.34 -26.53
CA HIS A 294 24.51 1.60 -27.65
C HIS A 294 24.99 3.06 -27.68
N SER A 295 24.35 3.95 -26.90
CA SER A 295 24.96 5.20 -26.49
C SER A 295 25.78 4.95 -25.22
N THR A 296 27.09 5.16 -25.31
CA THR A 296 28.06 5.10 -24.20
C THR A 296 27.82 6.15 -23.10
N ASN A 297 26.69 6.84 -23.12
CA ASN A 297 26.33 7.82 -22.10
C ASN A 297 25.72 7.11 -20.88
N VAL A 298 26.51 7.09 -19.80
CA VAL A 298 26.15 6.58 -18.46
C VAL A 298 24.99 7.37 -17.81
N SER A 299 24.37 8.33 -18.52
CA SER A 299 23.39 9.30 -18.03
C SER A 299 22.06 9.30 -18.80
N GLY A 300 21.72 8.23 -19.52
CA GLY A 300 20.43 8.15 -20.23
C GLY A 300 19.21 8.15 -19.29
N PRO A 301 18.05 8.71 -19.70
CA PRO A 301 16.82 8.76 -18.87
C PRO A 301 16.37 7.39 -18.35
N ALA A 302 16.55 6.33 -19.13
CA ALA A 302 16.27 4.96 -18.71
C ALA A 302 17.19 4.50 -17.57
N ILE A 303 18.48 4.84 -17.61
CA ILE A 303 19.43 4.51 -16.54
C ILE A 303 19.05 5.23 -15.26
N VAL A 304 18.74 6.53 -15.35
CA VAL A 304 18.27 7.32 -14.20
C VAL A 304 17.02 6.69 -13.58
N SER A 305 16.05 6.30 -14.40
CA SER A 305 14.82 5.65 -13.94
C SER A 305 15.11 4.30 -13.29
N LEU A 306 15.97 3.46 -13.89
CA LEU A 306 16.37 2.17 -13.32
C LEU A 306 17.09 2.34 -11.98
N THR A 307 18.01 3.30 -11.86
CA THR A 307 18.69 3.62 -10.61
C THR A 307 17.71 4.10 -9.53
N ALA A 308 16.72 4.92 -9.89
CA ALA A 308 15.68 5.34 -8.97
C ALA A 308 14.83 4.15 -8.48
N ILE A 309 14.43 3.25 -9.39
CA ILE A 309 13.69 2.02 -9.06
C ILE A 309 14.52 1.13 -8.13
N ASP A 310 15.83 0.98 -8.39
CA ASP A 310 16.76 0.18 -7.59
C ASP A 310 16.90 0.74 -6.17
N ARG A 311 16.98 2.07 -6.04
CA ARG A 311 17.00 2.75 -4.74
C ARG A 311 15.70 2.53 -3.96
N VAL A 312 14.55 2.66 -4.62
CA VAL A 312 13.24 2.42 -3.97
C VAL A 312 13.13 0.97 -3.49
N ARG A 313 13.64 -0.01 -4.26
CA ARG A 313 13.70 -1.41 -3.83
C ARG A 313 14.44 -1.55 -2.49
N ASP A 314 15.62 -0.96 -2.37
CA ASP A 314 16.44 -1.06 -1.17
C ASP A 314 15.74 -0.40 0.04
N GLU A 315 15.08 0.74 -0.18
CA GLU A 315 14.31 1.44 0.85
C GLU A 315 13.08 0.62 1.30
N LEU A 316 12.32 0.02 0.38
CA LEU A 316 11.23 -0.90 0.72
C LEU A 316 11.73 -2.14 1.49
N GLY A 317 12.92 -2.66 1.13
CA GLY A 317 13.58 -3.73 1.89
C GLY A 317 13.87 -3.34 3.34
N ARG A 318 14.32 -2.10 3.58
CA ARG A 318 14.54 -1.57 4.93
C ARG A 318 13.24 -1.45 5.71
N LEU A 319 12.17 -0.96 5.09
CA LEU A 319 10.85 -0.87 5.72
C LEU A 319 10.29 -2.25 6.09
N SER A 320 10.50 -3.26 5.21
CA SER A 320 10.14 -4.64 5.52
C SER A 320 10.87 -5.17 6.76
N MET A 321 12.17 -4.90 6.88
CA MET A 321 12.94 -5.31 8.06
C MET A 321 12.46 -4.60 9.32
N LYS A 322 12.11 -3.31 9.25
CA LYS A 322 11.53 -2.57 10.38
C LYS A 322 10.23 -3.20 10.88
N LEU A 323 9.28 -3.47 9.97
CA LEU A 323 8.01 -4.12 10.32
C LEU A 323 8.22 -5.50 10.95
N GLN A 324 9.17 -6.28 10.42
CA GLN A 324 9.50 -7.58 10.96
C GLN A 324 10.12 -7.48 12.37
N ASN A 325 11.02 -6.52 12.59
CA ASN A 325 11.58 -6.25 13.93
C ASN A 325 10.49 -5.85 14.93
N PHE A 326 9.53 -5.00 14.55
CA PHE A 326 8.41 -4.64 15.44
C PHE A 326 7.58 -5.86 15.82
N LYS A 327 7.29 -6.71 14.83
CA LYS A 327 6.53 -7.95 15.07
C LYS A 327 7.26 -8.88 16.04
N ASP A 328 8.58 -8.99 15.90
CA ASP A 328 9.40 -9.83 16.77
C ASP A 328 9.51 -9.24 18.18
N ASN A 329 9.63 -7.92 18.32
CA ASN A 329 9.61 -7.23 19.61
C ASN A 329 8.28 -7.41 20.33
N VAL A 330 7.15 -7.17 19.67
CA VAL A 330 5.81 -7.41 20.23
C VAL A 330 5.66 -8.87 20.65
N SER A 331 6.18 -9.83 19.86
CA SER A 331 6.15 -11.25 20.20
C SER A 331 7.02 -11.61 21.41
N ASN A 332 8.15 -10.93 21.60
CA ASN A 332 9.02 -11.13 22.76
C ASN A 332 8.39 -10.59 24.05
N ASP A 333 7.67 -9.47 23.97
CA ASP A 333 6.97 -8.91 25.13
C ASP A 333 5.78 -9.79 25.56
N ILE A 334 5.14 -10.54 24.64
CA ILE A 334 4.21 -11.64 24.99
C ILE A 334 4.89 -12.65 25.90
N SER A 335 6.10 -13.08 25.54
CA SER A 335 6.84 -14.10 26.29
C SER A 335 7.17 -13.60 27.70
N ARG A 336 7.52 -12.32 27.85
CA ARG A 336 7.78 -11.70 29.16
C ARG A 336 6.53 -11.65 30.04
N GLU A 337 5.38 -11.23 29.50
CA GLU A 337 4.11 -11.20 30.24
C GLU A 337 3.65 -12.59 30.70
N VAL A 338 3.83 -13.61 29.85
CA VAL A 338 3.52 -15.01 30.20
C VAL A 338 4.38 -15.49 31.37
N ILE A 339 5.68 -15.14 31.38
CA ILE A 339 6.63 -15.51 32.43
C ILE A 339 6.31 -14.78 33.73
N MET A 340 5.95 -13.50 33.68
CA MET A 340 5.63 -12.68 34.85
C MET A 340 4.24 -12.97 35.46
N SER A 341 3.51 -13.94 34.91
CA SER A 341 2.13 -14.27 35.30
C SER A 341 1.95 -15.76 35.69
N PRO A 342 2.54 -16.21 36.81
CA PRO A 342 2.47 -17.62 37.23
C PRO A 342 1.03 -18.11 37.45
N HIS A 343 0.09 -17.22 37.78
CA HIS A 343 -1.31 -17.52 38.09
C HIS A 343 -2.23 -17.67 36.87
N LEU A 344 -1.76 -17.46 35.63
CA LEU A 344 -2.56 -17.72 34.42
C LEU A 344 -2.93 -19.20 34.36
N ARG A 345 -4.21 -19.49 34.09
CA ARG A 345 -4.69 -20.88 33.97
C ARG A 345 -3.97 -21.59 32.82
N PRO A 346 -3.78 -22.92 32.87
CA PRO A 346 -3.14 -23.68 31.80
C PRO A 346 -3.75 -23.45 30.41
N ALA A 347 -5.07 -23.23 30.34
CA ALA A 347 -5.76 -22.89 29.10
C ALA A 347 -5.34 -21.52 28.52
N GLN A 348 -5.06 -20.53 29.37
CA GLN A 348 -4.59 -19.20 28.96
C GLN A 348 -3.12 -19.27 28.51
N LYS A 349 -2.27 -20.02 29.23
CA LYS A 349 -0.87 -20.27 28.84
C LYS A 349 -0.74 -21.05 27.53
N ALA A 350 -1.56 -22.08 27.34
CA ALA A 350 -1.58 -22.89 26.12
C ALA A 350 -2.13 -22.13 24.90
N TRP A 351 -2.96 -21.10 25.11
CA TRP A 351 -3.40 -20.21 24.05
C TRP A 351 -2.32 -19.20 23.65
N LEU A 352 -1.55 -18.70 24.62
CA LEU A 352 -0.45 -17.76 24.42
C LEU A 352 0.74 -18.34 23.62
N THR A 353 0.91 -19.66 23.62
CA THR A 353 2.01 -20.35 22.92
C THR A 353 1.60 -21.05 21.64
N ARG A 354 0.31 -21.01 21.25
CA ARG A 354 -0.15 -21.67 20.01
C ARG A 354 0.21 -20.83 18.77
N PRO A 355 0.88 -21.41 17.76
CA PRO A 355 1.01 -20.79 16.46
C PRO A 355 -0.40 -20.54 15.91
N GLY A 356 -0.68 -19.30 15.50
CA GLY A 356 -2.01 -18.90 15.05
C GLY A 356 -2.49 -19.72 13.84
N HIS A 357 -3.32 -20.73 14.08
CA HIS A 357 -4.16 -21.30 13.04
C HIS A 357 -5.29 -20.32 12.73
N SER A 358 -5.32 -19.88 11.48
CA SER A 358 -6.48 -19.27 10.84
C SER A 358 -7.73 -20.11 11.13
N SER A 359 -8.76 -19.47 11.68
CA SER A 359 -10.10 -20.05 11.65
C SER A 359 -10.52 -20.19 10.17
N PRO A 360 -11.17 -21.30 9.78
CA PRO A 360 -11.71 -21.44 8.44
C PRO A 360 -12.90 -20.49 8.31
N SER A 361 -12.90 -19.72 7.23
CA SER A 361 -14.07 -19.00 6.74
C SER A 361 -15.22 -19.99 6.54
N THR A 362 -16.38 -19.65 7.12
CA THR A 362 -17.68 -20.26 6.79
C THR A 362 -18.48 -19.29 5.96
#